data_AF-A0A7G8FVI7-F1
#
_entry.id   AF-A0A7G8FVI7-F1
#
_cell.length_a   1.000
_cell.length_b   1.000
_cell.length_c   1.000
_cell.angle_alpha   90.00
_cell.angle_beta   90.00
_cell.angle_gamma   90.00
#
_symmetry.space_group_name_H-M   'P 1'
#
loop_
_entity.id
_entity.type
_entity.pdbx_description
1 polymer ?
#
loop_
_entity_poly.entity_id
_entity_poly.type
_entity_poly.pdbx_seq_one_letter_code
_entity_poly.pdbx_strand_id
1 'polypeptide(L)'
;MVSLASLASRPVRAESWDRIGRYASLIRRAGTDTMVAKDCPPSLLGAFHSQRNALLLCANNLDNDPKQIWVVLAHESAHVMQHCRGGALLADHQIDDALEAIEARSRTTFQELRLYHQSQQREEIEARLVQSLPPREVEALFRRFCADRLPRASVSAPPAISPDTP
;
A
#
# COMPACT_ATOMS: atom_id res chain seq x y z
N MET A 1 30.37 22.55 -21.55
CA MET A 1 29.27 22.93 -20.64
C MET A 1 28.62 21.63 -20.16
N VAL A 2 28.85 21.24 -18.91
CA VAL A 2 28.27 20.02 -18.34
C VAL A 2 26.90 20.38 -17.78
N SER A 3 25.86 19.77 -18.35
CA SER A 3 24.48 20.00 -17.93
C SER A 3 24.22 19.24 -16.63
N LEU A 4 24.04 19.97 -15.54
CA LEU A 4 23.56 19.44 -14.27
C LEU A 4 22.06 19.18 -14.40
N ALA A 5 21.69 17.94 -14.72
CA ALA A 5 20.30 17.51 -14.61
C ALA A 5 19.94 17.41 -13.11
N SER A 6 19.24 18.43 -12.60
CA SER A 6 18.61 18.39 -11.29
C SER A 6 17.57 17.27 -11.25
N LEU A 7 17.85 16.23 -10.46
CA LEU A 7 16.87 15.24 -10.05
C LEU A 7 15.86 15.92 -9.12
N ALA A 8 14.79 16.46 -9.70
CA ALA A 8 13.65 16.93 -8.93
C ALA A 8 12.94 15.73 -8.29
N SER A 9 13.14 15.54 -6.98
CA SER A 9 12.32 14.66 -6.15
C SER A 9 10.86 15.15 -6.20
N ARG A 10 10.04 14.48 -7.01
CA ARG A 10 8.60 14.80 -7.11
C ARG A 10 7.87 14.24 -5.88
N PRO A 11 7.05 15.05 -5.19
CA PRO A 11 6.22 14.56 -4.10
C PRO A 11 5.24 13.50 -4.61
N VAL A 12 5.06 12.47 -3.78
CA VAL A 12 4.17 11.33 -3.99
C VAL A 12 2.76 11.80 -4.25
N ARG A 13 2.30 11.63 -5.48
CA ARG A 13 0.92 11.91 -5.85
C ARG A 13 0.39 10.65 -6.51
N ALA A 14 -0.62 10.02 -5.92
CA ALA A 14 -1.58 9.38 -6.80
C ALA A 14 -2.26 10.49 -7.58
N GLU A 15 -1.86 10.64 -8.84
CA GLU A 15 -2.26 11.79 -9.64
C GLU A 15 -3.66 11.64 -10.23
N SER A 16 -4.30 10.47 -10.11
CA SER A 16 -5.61 10.22 -10.71
C SER A 16 -6.40 9.09 -10.04
N TRP A 17 -7.73 9.18 -10.17
CA TRP A 17 -8.68 8.12 -9.82
C TRP A 17 -8.39 6.80 -10.52
N ASP A 18 -7.87 6.82 -11.75
CA ASP A 18 -7.52 5.60 -12.48
C ASP A 18 -6.43 4.79 -11.74
N ARG A 19 -5.46 5.47 -11.14
CA ARG A 19 -4.42 4.78 -10.36
C ARG A 19 -5.00 4.14 -9.11
N ILE A 20 -5.85 4.86 -8.39
CA ILE A 20 -6.56 4.33 -7.20
C ILE A 20 -7.36 3.10 -7.59
N GLY A 21 -8.14 3.18 -8.69
CA GLY A 21 -8.93 2.07 -9.20
C GLY A 21 -8.08 0.85 -9.60
N ARG A 22 -6.96 1.08 -10.30
CA ARG A 22 -6.02 -0.01 -10.65
C ARG A 22 -5.36 -0.64 -9.43
N TYR A 23 -5.01 0.14 -8.43
CA TYR A 23 -4.39 -0.36 -7.21
C TYR A 23 -5.39 -1.13 -6.34
N ALA A 24 -6.61 -0.60 -6.16
CA ALA A 24 -7.70 -1.32 -5.50
C ALA A 24 -8.03 -2.64 -6.23
N SER A 25 -7.99 -2.65 -7.58
CA SER A 25 -8.13 -3.86 -8.38
C SER A 25 -6.99 -4.86 -8.16
N LEU A 26 -5.76 -4.39 -7.96
CA LEU A 26 -4.63 -5.26 -7.58
C LEU A 26 -4.84 -5.89 -6.20
N ILE A 27 -5.31 -5.12 -5.22
CA ILE A 27 -5.63 -5.61 -3.87
C ILE A 27 -6.71 -6.70 -3.94
N ARG A 28 -7.80 -6.45 -4.68
CA ARG A 28 -8.85 -7.45 -4.91
C ARG A 28 -8.36 -8.72 -5.59
N ARG A 29 -7.45 -8.61 -6.57
CA ARG A 29 -6.85 -9.78 -7.22
C ARG A 29 -5.97 -10.60 -6.28
N ALA A 30 -5.43 -10.01 -5.22
CA ALA A 30 -4.74 -10.73 -4.15
C ALA A 30 -5.71 -11.35 -3.10
N GLY A 31 -7.01 -11.31 -3.38
CA GLY A 31 -8.05 -11.92 -2.55
C GLY A 31 -8.60 -11.05 -1.43
N THR A 32 -8.18 -9.78 -1.32
CA THR A 32 -8.64 -8.85 -0.28
C THR A 32 -9.76 -7.96 -0.81
N ASP A 33 -10.93 -7.99 -0.17
CA ASP A 33 -12.05 -7.13 -0.55
C ASP A 33 -11.71 -5.66 -0.31
N THR A 34 -12.19 -4.78 -1.20
CA THR A 34 -12.05 -3.33 -1.05
C THR A 34 -13.43 -2.70 -0.98
N MET A 35 -13.75 -2.10 0.15
CA MET A 35 -15.07 -1.56 0.47
C MET A 35 -15.00 -0.03 0.66
N VAL A 36 -16.14 0.62 0.45
CA VAL A 36 -16.34 2.03 0.77
C VAL A 36 -17.57 2.14 1.66
N ALA A 37 -17.41 2.63 2.89
CA ALA A 37 -18.51 2.92 3.80
C ALA A 37 -18.82 4.41 3.84
N LYS A 38 -20.04 4.75 4.27
CA LYS A 38 -20.55 6.12 4.37
C LYS A 38 -21.01 6.48 5.78
N ASP A 39 -20.83 5.57 6.74
CA ASP A 39 -21.36 5.60 8.08
C ASP A 39 -20.29 5.22 9.12
N CYS A 40 -19.02 5.51 8.83
CA CYS A 40 -17.94 5.26 9.77
C CYS A 40 -17.98 6.23 10.97
N PRO A 41 -17.49 5.80 12.15
CA PRO A 41 -17.26 6.69 13.28
C PRO A 41 -16.40 7.91 12.89
N PRO A 42 -16.55 9.07 13.55
CA PRO A 42 -15.69 10.22 13.31
C PRO A 42 -14.20 9.87 13.40
N SER A 43 -13.39 10.56 12.60
CA SER A 43 -11.92 10.39 12.48
C SER A 43 -11.41 9.04 11.97
N LEU A 44 -12.27 8.02 11.76
CA LEU A 44 -11.86 6.79 11.10
C LEU A 44 -11.78 7.02 9.58
N LEU A 45 -10.58 7.08 9.03
CA LEU A 45 -10.38 7.33 7.60
C LEU A 45 -10.42 6.03 6.76
N GLY A 46 -9.89 4.95 7.32
CA GLY A 46 -9.86 3.63 6.71
C GLY A 46 -9.61 2.57 7.77
N ALA A 47 -9.71 1.31 7.37
CA ALA A 47 -9.34 0.18 8.19
C ALA A 47 -9.07 -1.07 7.34
N PHE A 48 -8.15 -1.92 7.78
CA PHE A 48 -8.06 -3.30 7.32
C PHE A 48 -8.50 -4.28 8.42
N HIS A 49 -9.43 -5.16 8.10
CA HIS A 49 -9.90 -6.22 9.01
C HIS A 49 -9.39 -7.58 8.56
N SER A 50 -8.37 -8.11 9.25
CA SER A 50 -7.68 -9.36 8.87
C SER A 50 -8.59 -10.58 8.78
N GLN A 51 -9.47 -10.83 9.76
CA GLN A 51 -10.35 -12.01 9.75
C GLN A 51 -11.35 -12.02 8.58
N ARG A 52 -11.77 -10.85 8.11
CA ARG A 52 -12.68 -10.70 6.97
C ARG A 52 -11.92 -10.51 5.65
N ASN A 53 -10.60 -10.37 5.73
CA ASN A 53 -9.72 -9.98 4.63
C ASN A 53 -10.30 -8.82 3.80
N ALA A 54 -10.70 -7.74 4.48
CA ALA A 54 -11.38 -6.60 3.88
C ALA A 54 -10.70 -5.28 4.26
N LEU A 55 -10.40 -4.48 3.24
CA LEU A 55 -9.92 -3.09 3.35
C LEU A 55 -11.11 -2.15 3.14
N LEU A 56 -11.28 -1.21 4.06
CA LEU A 56 -12.36 -0.24 4.08
C LEU A 56 -11.81 1.18 3.92
N LEU A 57 -12.45 1.99 3.08
CA LEU A 57 -12.31 3.44 3.06
C LEU A 57 -13.60 4.10 3.57
N CYS A 58 -13.47 5.06 4.48
CA CYS A 58 -14.61 5.74 5.11
C CYS A 58 -14.91 7.05 4.38
N ALA A 59 -15.76 6.99 3.35
CA ALA A 59 -16.06 8.12 2.49
C ALA A 59 -16.70 9.31 3.23
N ASN A 60 -17.37 9.08 4.35
CA ASN A 60 -17.95 10.16 5.16
C ASN A 60 -16.92 10.99 5.94
N ASN A 61 -15.68 10.50 6.06
CA ASN A 61 -14.59 11.19 6.73
C ASN A 61 -13.47 11.62 5.77
N LEU A 62 -13.64 11.38 4.47
CA LEU A 62 -12.66 11.68 3.43
C LEU A 62 -13.20 12.73 2.49
N ASP A 63 -12.37 13.70 2.15
CA ASP A 63 -12.64 14.62 1.06
C ASP A 63 -12.61 13.86 -0.26
N ASN A 64 -13.31 14.40 -1.26
CA ASN A 64 -13.27 13.89 -2.63
C ASN A 64 -11.96 14.29 -3.34
N ASP A 65 -10.81 13.99 -2.72
CA ASP A 65 -9.46 14.29 -3.20
C ASP A 65 -8.67 12.98 -3.44
N PRO A 66 -8.27 12.66 -4.68
CA PRO A 66 -7.50 11.45 -4.97
C PRO A 66 -6.17 11.36 -4.20
N LYS A 67 -5.58 12.49 -3.78
CA LYS A 67 -4.36 12.43 -2.95
C LYS A 67 -4.66 11.87 -1.56
N GLN A 68 -5.70 12.37 -0.90
CA GLN A 68 -6.09 11.90 0.42
C GLN A 68 -6.52 10.42 0.37
N ILE A 69 -7.35 10.06 -0.61
CA ILE A 69 -7.77 8.67 -0.82
C ILE A 69 -6.57 7.74 -1.00
N TRP A 70 -5.56 8.17 -1.75
CA TRP A 70 -4.35 7.37 -1.92
C TRP A 70 -3.56 7.19 -0.64
N VAL A 71 -3.37 8.24 0.16
CA VAL A 71 -2.63 8.15 1.42
C VAL A 71 -3.26 7.09 2.32
N VAL A 72 -4.59 7.11 2.46
CA VAL A 72 -5.32 6.12 3.26
C VAL A 72 -5.25 4.73 2.61
N LEU A 73 -5.50 4.61 1.30
CA LEU A 73 -5.43 3.32 0.62
C LEU A 73 -4.02 2.69 0.73
N ALA A 74 -2.96 3.48 0.63
CA ALA A 74 -1.59 3.02 0.78
C ALA A 74 -1.30 2.60 2.23
N HIS A 75 -1.75 3.36 3.22
CA HIS A 75 -1.68 2.99 4.63
C HIS A 75 -2.35 1.63 4.89
N GLU A 76 -3.63 1.50 4.55
CA GLU A 76 -4.38 0.27 4.79
C GLU A 76 -3.82 -0.92 3.99
N SER A 77 -3.27 -0.68 2.80
CA SER A 77 -2.59 -1.71 2.03
C SER A 77 -1.33 -2.26 2.71
N ALA A 78 -0.68 -1.49 3.59
CA ALA A 78 0.44 -1.97 4.39
C ALA A 78 0.00 -3.06 5.37
N HIS A 79 -1.16 -2.88 6.01
CA HIS A 79 -1.75 -3.92 6.84
C HIS A 79 -2.15 -5.16 6.04
N VAL A 80 -2.63 -4.97 4.81
CA VAL A 80 -2.85 -6.09 3.87
C VAL A 80 -1.53 -6.82 3.58
N MET A 81 -0.43 -6.09 3.30
CA MET A 81 0.89 -6.67 3.05
C MET A 81 1.42 -7.45 4.26
N GLN A 82 1.27 -6.89 5.46
CA GLN A 82 1.66 -7.54 6.72
C GLN A 82 0.88 -8.85 6.89
N HIS A 83 -0.42 -8.83 6.59
CA HIS A 83 -1.27 -10.01 6.62
C HIS A 83 -0.95 -11.03 5.52
N CYS A 84 -0.58 -10.60 4.31
CA CYS A 84 -0.13 -11.49 3.24
C CYS A 84 1.12 -12.28 3.63
N ARG A 85 2.10 -11.60 4.22
CA ARG A 85 3.38 -12.20 4.64
C ARG A 85 3.30 -12.92 5.99
N GLY A 86 2.31 -12.59 6.82
CA GLY A 86 2.19 -13.11 8.19
C GLY A 86 3.13 -12.42 9.19
N GLY A 87 3.46 -11.15 8.97
CA GLY A 87 4.31 -10.39 9.87
C GLY A 87 4.85 -9.09 9.27
N ALA A 88 5.92 -8.58 9.88
CA ALA A 88 6.52 -7.30 9.56
C ALA A 88 7.00 -7.15 8.10
N LEU A 89 6.89 -5.93 7.57
CA LEU A 89 7.41 -5.53 6.27
C LEU A 89 8.90 -5.20 6.34
N LEU A 90 9.33 -4.56 7.43
CA LEU A 90 10.72 -4.14 7.64
C LEU A 90 11.46 -5.15 8.51
N ALA A 91 12.77 -5.27 8.34
CA ALA A 91 13.63 -5.93 9.31
C ALA A 91 13.81 -5.03 10.56
N ASP A 92 14.10 -5.61 11.72
CA ASP A 92 14.14 -4.88 12.99
C ASP A 92 15.12 -3.70 12.97
N HIS A 93 16.27 -3.86 12.32
CA HIS A 93 17.29 -2.81 12.18
C HIS A 93 16.86 -1.63 11.29
N GLN A 94 15.75 -1.74 10.56
CA GLN A 94 15.25 -0.71 9.65
C GLN A 94 14.17 0.17 10.31
N ILE A 95 13.77 -0.13 11.55
CA ILE A 95 12.69 0.59 12.24
C ILE A 95 13.12 2.02 12.60
N ASP A 96 14.36 2.21 13.06
CA ASP A 96 14.87 3.53 13.44
C ASP A 96 14.95 4.46 12.21
N ASP A 97 15.49 3.96 11.09
CA ASP A 97 15.50 4.69 9.81
C ASP A 97 14.09 5.06 9.34
N ALA A 98 13.10 4.18 9.55
CA ALA A 98 11.71 4.44 9.21
C ALA A 98 11.11 5.56 10.08
N LEU A 99 11.41 5.57 11.38
CA LEU A 99 10.98 6.61 12.31
C LEU A 99 11.60 7.97 11.94
N GLU A 100 12.90 8.01 11.63
CA GLU A 100 13.57 9.23 11.17
C GLU A 100 12.94 9.75 9.87
N ALA A 101 12.65 8.87 8.91
CA ALA A 101 12.00 9.24 7.66
C ALA A 101 10.58 9.80 7.88
N ILE A 102 9.84 9.27 8.84
CA ILE A 102 8.50 9.77 9.22
C ILE A 102 8.60 11.13 9.90
N GLU A 103 9.50 11.29 10.87
CA GLU A 103 9.69 12.56 11.59
C GLU A 103 10.12 13.68 10.64
N ALA A 104 11.04 13.40 9.73
CA ALA A 104 11.51 14.37 8.72
C ALA A 104 10.39 14.88 7.81
N ARG A 105 9.33 14.08 7.61
CA ARG A 105 8.18 14.43 6.76
C ARG A 105 7.07 15.12 7.56
N SER A 106 6.79 14.65 8.77
CA SER A 106 5.72 15.16 9.62
C SER A 106 5.98 14.86 11.09
N ARG A 107 6.37 15.90 11.84
CA ARG A 107 6.49 15.82 13.30
C ARG A 107 5.18 15.44 13.98
N THR A 108 4.04 15.92 13.45
CA THR A 108 2.72 15.57 13.99
C THR A 108 2.45 14.07 13.87
N THR A 109 2.70 13.49 12.69
CA THR A 109 2.52 12.05 12.48
C THR A 109 3.45 11.22 13.36
N PHE A 110 4.69 11.67 13.55
CA PHE A 110 5.62 11.04 14.47
C PHE A 110 5.12 11.09 15.93
N GLN A 111 4.52 12.20 16.35
CA GLN A 111 3.92 12.31 17.69
C GLN A 111 2.68 11.42 17.85
N GLU A 112 1.83 11.33 16.82
CA GLU A 112 0.64 10.45 16.81
C GLU A 112 1.03 8.97 16.98
N LEU A 113 2.15 8.53 16.41
CA LEU A 113 2.64 7.15 16.57
C LEU A 113 2.85 6.76 18.03
N ARG A 114 3.14 7.73 18.92
CA ARG A 114 3.31 7.51 20.36
C ARG A 114 2.00 7.19 21.09
N LEU A 115 0.85 7.44 20.45
CA LEU A 115 -0.47 7.17 21.02
C LEU A 115 -0.89 5.71 20.84
N TYR A 116 -0.27 4.98 19.90
CA TYR A 116 -0.56 3.57 19.70
C TYR A 116 0.04 2.71 20.82
N HIS A 117 -0.68 1.64 21.16
CA HIS A 117 -0.19 0.62 22.08
C HIS A 117 1.08 -0.04 21.53
N GLN A 118 2.02 -0.42 22.41
CA GLN A 118 3.32 -0.97 22.00
C GLN A 118 3.20 -2.19 21.06
N SER A 119 2.17 -3.01 21.24
CA SER A 119 1.91 -4.17 20.38
C SER A 119 1.52 -3.81 18.94
N GLN A 120 1.09 -2.57 18.68
CA GLN A 120 0.65 -2.07 17.37
C GLN A 120 1.68 -1.13 16.74
N GLN A 121 2.58 -0.54 17.54
CA GLN A 121 3.49 0.51 17.07
C GLN A 121 4.29 0.12 15.82
N ARG A 122 4.85 -1.09 15.78
CA ARG A 122 5.60 -1.54 14.60
C ARG A 122 4.75 -1.56 13.34
N GLU A 123 3.57 -2.14 13.42
CA GLU A 123 2.68 -2.28 12.26
C GLU A 123 2.28 -0.91 11.72
N GLU A 124 2.02 0.04 12.62
CA GLU A 124 1.68 1.42 12.31
C GLU A 124 2.86 2.22 11.76
N ILE A 125 4.07 2.04 12.30
CA ILE A 125 5.29 2.67 11.75
C ILE A 125 5.47 2.25 10.28
N GLU A 126 5.34 0.96 9.99
CA GLU A 126 5.45 0.45 8.63
C GLU A 126 4.35 1.01 7.72
N ALA A 127 3.10 1.11 8.21
CA ALA A 127 2.00 1.70 7.45
C ALA A 127 2.19 3.20 7.20
N ARG A 128 2.69 3.96 8.18
CA ARG A 128 3.05 5.39 8.04
C ARG A 128 4.25 5.60 7.11
N LEU A 129 5.19 4.64 7.05
CA LEU A 129 6.24 4.67 6.05
C LEU A 129 5.65 4.44 4.65
N VAL A 130 4.89 3.35 4.46
CA VAL A 130 4.31 2.96 3.16
C VAL A 130 3.41 4.05 2.58
N GLN A 131 2.54 4.67 3.37
CA GLN A 131 1.63 5.72 2.87
C GLN A 131 2.38 6.92 2.28
N SER A 132 3.64 7.09 2.65
CA SER A 132 4.47 8.20 2.25
C SER A 132 5.38 7.86 1.06
N LEU A 133 5.37 6.63 0.56
CA LEU A 133 6.17 6.19 -0.58
C LEU A 133 5.52 6.55 -1.93
N PRO A 134 6.32 6.79 -2.99
CA PRO A 134 5.81 6.97 -4.35
C PRO A 134 4.86 5.84 -4.76
N PRO A 135 3.81 6.12 -5.56
CA PRO A 135 2.80 5.10 -5.81
C PRO A 135 3.33 3.85 -6.49
N ARG A 136 4.37 4.00 -7.32
CA ARG A 136 5.05 2.87 -7.96
C ARG A 136 5.75 1.97 -6.95
N GLU A 137 6.32 2.54 -5.89
CA GLU A 137 7.00 1.79 -4.83
C GLU A 137 5.98 1.06 -3.95
N VAL A 138 4.86 1.70 -3.61
CA VAL A 138 3.74 1.06 -2.90
C VAL A 138 3.21 -0.14 -3.70
N GLU A 139 2.98 0.04 -5.01
CA GLU A 139 2.55 -1.05 -5.90
C GLU A 139 3.59 -2.19 -5.98
N ALA A 140 4.88 -1.86 -6.03
CA ALA A 140 5.96 -2.86 -6.07
C ALA A 140 6.08 -3.64 -4.75
N LEU A 141 6.00 -2.96 -3.61
CA LEU A 141 5.98 -3.60 -2.29
C LEU A 141 4.78 -4.52 -2.18
N PHE A 142 3.58 -4.07 -2.58
CA PHE A 142 2.37 -4.90 -2.52
C PHE A 142 2.53 -6.19 -3.32
N ARG A 143 3.05 -6.10 -4.54
CA ARG A 143 3.31 -7.28 -5.37
C ARG A 143 4.32 -8.23 -4.74
N ARG A 144 5.35 -7.70 -4.08
CA ARG A 144 6.37 -8.50 -3.40
C ARG A 144 5.78 -9.24 -2.19
N PHE A 145 5.03 -8.55 -1.34
CA PHE A 145 4.52 -9.10 -0.08
C PHE A 145 3.26 -9.96 -0.25
N CYS A 146 2.47 -9.72 -1.29
CA CYS A 146 1.28 -10.51 -1.60
C CYS A 146 1.47 -11.41 -2.83
N ALA A 147 2.71 -11.70 -3.25
CA ALA A 147 3.02 -12.45 -4.47
C ALA A 147 2.27 -13.79 -4.56
N ASP A 148 2.24 -14.56 -3.47
CA ASP A 148 1.64 -15.89 -3.42
C ASP A 148 0.12 -15.88 -3.59
N ARG A 149 -0.53 -14.74 -3.32
CA ARG A 149 -1.97 -14.57 -3.48
C ARG A 149 -2.36 -14.04 -4.85
N LEU A 150 -1.40 -13.59 -5.66
CA LEU A 150 -1.67 -13.09 -6.99
C LEU A 150 -1.78 -14.26 -7.98
N PRO A 151 -2.72 -14.22 -8.94
CA PRO A 151 -2.75 -15.20 -10.02
C PRO A 151 -1.40 -15.22 -10.72
N ARG A 152 -0.78 -16.40 -10.84
CA ARG A 152 0.36 -16.56 -11.73
C ARG A 152 -0.09 -16.12 -13.12
N ALA A 153 0.68 -15.25 -13.76
CA ALA A 153 0.48 -14.99 -15.18
C ALA A 153 0.51 -16.36 -15.86
N SER A 154 -0.62 -16.76 -16.45
CA SER A 154 -0.69 -18.00 -17.22
C SER A 154 0.35 -17.88 -18.31
N VAL A 155 1.48 -18.57 -18.15
CA VAL A 155 2.36 -18.85 -19.27
C VAL A 155 1.54 -19.75 -20.17
N SER A 156 0.92 -19.18 -21.20
CA SER A 156 0.32 -19.98 -22.26
C SER A 156 1.40 -20.95 -22.74
N ALA A 157 1.13 -22.25 -22.62
CA ALA A 157 2.02 -23.27 -23.15
C ALA A 157 2.34 -22.92 -24.61
N PRO A 158 3.60 -23.03 -25.06
CA PRO A 158 3.91 -22.87 -26.47
C PRO A 158 3.05 -23.85 -27.29
N PRO A 159 2.53 -23.43 -28.45
CA PRO A 159 1.69 -24.29 -29.27
C PRO A 159 2.42 -25.61 -29.54
N ALA A 160 1.74 -26.72 -29.30
CA ALA A 160 2.26 -28.04 -29.61
C ALA A 160 2.60 -28.07 -31.10
N ILE A 161 3.86 -28.32 -31.43
CA ILE A 161 4.28 -28.58 -32.79
C ILE A 161 3.69 -29.95 -33.16
N SER A 162 2.70 -29.94 -34.05
CA SER A 162 2.15 -31.17 -34.63
C SER A 162 3.27 -31.89 -35.39
N PRO A 163 3.47 -33.20 -35.17
CA PRO A 163 4.37 -33.97 -36.01
C PRO A 163 3.78 -34.11 -37.41
N ASP A 164 4.53 -33.66 -38.41
CA ASP A 164 4.24 -33.93 -39.82
C ASP A 164 4.04 -35.44 -40.01
N THR A 165 2.91 -35.80 -40.59
CA THR A 165 2.60 -37.17 -41.00
C THR A 165 3.17 -37.37 -42.41
N PRO A 166 3.84 -38.52 -42.70
CA PRO A 166 4.62 -38.75 -43.92
C PRO A 166 3.82 -38.72 -45.22
#